data_AF-A0A8B9DQX2-F1
#
_entry.id   AF-A0A8B9DQX2-F1
#
_cell.length_a   1.000
_cell.length_b   1.000
_cell.length_c   1.000
_cell.angle_alpha   90.00
_cell.angle_beta   90.00
_cell.angle_gamma   90.00
#
_symmetry.space_group_name_H-M   'P 1'
#
loop_
_entity.id
_entity.type
_entity.pdbx_description
1 polymer ?
#
loop_
_entity_poly.entity_id
_entity_poly.type
_entity_poly.pdbx_seq_one_letter_code
_entity_poly.pdbx_strand_id
1 'polypeptide(L)'
;MQLRDFLPKILNGDILWTFQKLDAVESSMEKKEEELEQLKMDCEHFRARLEAAQADCMREKKEKLDLRQHLHEAKQQLLQQAEYCTEMGAAVCTLLWGVSSNEEAVKTILGGSKAAKFFTITAQTMESFVKSLSEDMKQQDLDSDENQFVLALAGIVTNVAALAGGREFLVTSSRELLDTMVQLLGDMKPGLCTKFKVLMLMSLYNVSINLKGLKYISESPGFIPLLWWLLNVKKNVLVGYMRKVEFRGSMSVTFPIHSWEIAPGTSLNRRQETRTNFRPLPSVSSTTVPYGNLTLFIQILCK
;
A
#
# COMPACT_ATOMS: atom_id res chain seq x y z
N MET A 1 8.51 -119.72 9.51
CA MET A 1 7.96 -118.63 10.34
C MET A 1 8.10 -117.34 9.56
N GLN A 2 6.99 -116.62 9.35
CA GLN A 2 6.93 -115.51 8.41
C GLN A 2 7.47 -114.23 9.08
N LEU A 3 8.28 -113.45 8.37
CA LEU A 3 8.87 -112.17 8.84
C LEU A 3 7.81 -111.19 9.39
N ARG A 4 6.54 -111.36 9.00
CA ARG A 4 5.38 -110.59 9.46
C ARG A 4 5.06 -110.76 10.96
N ASP A 5 5.47 -111.87 11.59
CA ASP A 5 5.09 -112.16 12.99
C ASP A 5 6.04 -111.53 14.04
N PHE A 6 7.23 -111.09 13.62
CA PHE A 6 8.26 -110.48 14.49
C PHE A 6 8.36 -108.96 14.34
N LEU A 7 7.90 -108.41 13.22
CA LEU A 7 7.90 -106.96 12.97
C LEU A 7 7.16 -106.15 14.06
N PRO A 8 5.97 -106.57 14.55
CA PRO A 8 5.28 -105.84 15.62
C PRO A 8 5.97 -105.92 16.99
N LYS A 9 6.85 -106.91 17.21
CA LYS A 9 7.55 -107.13 18.51
C LYS A 9 8.89 -106.41 18.62
N ILE A 10 9.46 -105.96 17.50
CA ILE A 10 10.72 -105.21 17.42
C ILE A 10 10.45 -103.70 17.32
N LEU A 11 9.29 -103.31 16.79
CA LEU A 11 8.79 -101.94 16.83
C LEU A 11 8.38 -101.57 18.26
N ASN A 12 9.36 -101.12 19.03
CA ASN A 12 9.16 -100.58 20.37
C ASN A 12 8.39 -99.25 20.25
N GLY A 13 7.34 -99.06 21.06
CA GLY A 13 6.47 -97.87 21.00
C GLY A 13 7.24 -96.55 21.16
N ASP A 14 8.35 -96.59 21.92
CA ASP A 14 9.27 -95.46 22.09
C ASP A 14 9.97 -95.05 20.78
N ILE A 15 10.35 -96.03 19.95
CA ILE A 15 11.00 -95.77 18.65
C ILE A 15 9.99 -95.13 17.69
N LEU A 16 8.77 -95.66 17.63
CA LEU A 16 7.71 -95.09 16.79
C LEU A 16 7.33 -93.66 17.22
N TRP A 17 7.28 -93.40 18.54
CA TRP A 17 7.07 -92.07 19.10
C TRP A 17 8.21 -91.10 18.72
N THR A 18 9.46 -91.56 18.72
CA THR A 18 10.59 -90.69 18.35
C THR A 18 10.55 -90.29 16.88
N PHE A 19 10.11 -91.18 15.97
CA PHE A 19 9.89 -90.83 14.57
C PHE A 19 8.76 -89.81 14.40
N GLN A 20 7.63 -89.97 15.09
CA GLN A 20 6.54 -88.98 15.05
C GLN A 20 6.98 -87.60 15.57
N LYS A 21 7.82 -87.56 16.62
CA LYS A 21 8.37 -86.30 17.13
C LYS A 21 9.40 -85.71 16.16
N LEU A 22 10.20 -86.54 15.50
CA LEU A 22 11.13 -86.09 14.47
C LEU A 22 10.39 -85.48 13.29
N ASP A 23 9.35 -86.14 12.78
CA ASP A 23 8.48 -85.62 11.70
C ASP A 23 7.82 -84.29 12.09
N ALA A 24 7.36 -84.16 13.35
CA ALA A 24 6.79 -82.92 13.86
C ALA A 24 7.82 -81.78 13.94
N VAL A 25 9.06 -82.10 14.31
CA VAL A 25 10.17 -81.15 14.35
C VAL A 25 10.60 -80.76 12.93
N GLU A 26 10.67 -81.70 12.00
CA GLU A 26 11.00 -81.46 10.59
C GLU A 26 9.95 -80.56 9.93
N SER A 27 8.66 -80.85 10.09
CA SER A 27 7.58 -79.98 9.59
C SER A 27 7.59 -78.59 10.24
N SER A 28 7.96 -78.50 11.53
CA SER A 28 8.13 -77.20 12.18
C SER A 28 9.36 -76.44 11.67
N MET A 29 10.43 -77.15 11.27
CA MET A 29 11.64 -76.55 10.73
C MET A 29 11.39 -75.98 9.33
N GLU A 30 10.71 -76.73 8.45
CA GLU A 30 10.32 -76.25 7.12
C GLU A 30 9.48 -74.97 7.19
N LYS A 31 8.46 -74.93 8.06
CA LYS A 31 7.65 -73.72 8.26
C LYS A 31 8.48 -72.53 8.75
N LYS A 32 9.46 -72.78 9.62
CA LYS A 32 10.35 -71.72 10.11
C LYS A 32 11.30 -71.22 9.04
N GLU A 33 11.73 -72.09 8.12
CA GLU A 33 12.56 -71.72 6.99
C GLU A 33 11.78 -70.86 5.98
N GLU A 34 10.52 -71.21 5.70
CA GLU A 34 9.60 -70.39 4.90
C GLU A 34 9.34 -69.01 5.53
N GLU A 35 9.04 -68.95 6.84
CA GLU A 35 8.86 -67.70 7.58
C GLU A 35 10.12 -66.83 7.53
N LEU A 36 11.30 -67.44 7.64
CA LEU A 36 12.58 -66.74 7.61
C LEU A 36 12.85 -66.15 6.22
N GLU A 37 12.57 -66.90 5.16
CA GLU A 37 12.73 -66.42 3.79
C GLU A 37 11.75 -65.29 3.47
N GLN A 38 10.51 -65.39 3.95
CA GLN A 38 9.53 -64.32 3.83
C GLN A 38 9.98 -63.06 4.57
N LEU A 39 10.50 -63.20 5.80
CA LEU A 39 11.00 -62.07 6.58
C LEU A 39 12.22 -61.40 5.93
N LYS A 40 13.09 -62.15 5.26
CA LYS A 40 14.20 -61.58 4.47
C LYS A 40 13.68 -60.73 3.31
N MET A 41 12.72 -61.25 2.53
CA MET A 41 12.12 -60.50 1.43
C MET A 41 11.46 -59.20 1.93
N ASP A 42 10.74 -59.26 3.06
CA ASP A 42 10.14 -58.08 3.67
C ASP A 42 11.21 -57.06 4.12
N CYS A 43 12.30 -57.52 4.73
CA CYS A 43 13.42 -56.66 5.12
C CYS A 43 14.02 -55.92 3.91
N GLU A 44 14.22 -56.61 2.79
CA GLU A 44 14.73 -56.02 1.56
C GLU A 44 13.75 -55.01 0.96
N HIS A 45 12.46 -55.34 0.95
CA HIS A 45 11.42 -54.44 0.47
C HIS A 45 11.34 -53.15 1.32
N PHE A 46 11.36 -53.27 2.64
CA PHE A 46 11.34 -52.11 3.53
C PHE A 46 12.62 -51.28 3.43
N ARG A 47 13.79 -51.92 3.27
CA ARG A 47 15.06 -51.21 3.00
C ARG A 47 14.96 -50.39 1.72
N ALA A 48 14.52 -50.99 0.62
CA ALA A 48 14.38 -50.28 -0.66
C ALA A 48 13.40 -49.09 -0.56
N ARG A 49 12.29 -49.26 0.16
CA ARG A 49 11.31 -48.17 0.40
C ARG A 49 11.90 -47.05 1.25
N LEU A 50 12.67 -47.39 2.28
CA LEU A 50 13.33 -46.40 3.13
C LEU A 50 14.37 -45.59 2.33
N GLU A 51 15.18 -46.26 1.51
CA GLU A 51 16.16 -45.61 0.65
C GLU A 51 15.52 -44.67 -0.38
N ALA A 52 14.42 -45.11 -1.02
CA ALA A 52 13.66 -44.26 -1.93
C ALA A 52 13.07 -43.02 -1.23
N ALA A 53 12.43 -43.21 -0.07
CA ALA A 53 11.87 -42.10 0.71
C ALA A 53 12.96 -41.13 1.20
N GLN A 54 14.14 -41.64 1.57
CA GLN A 54 15.27 -40.81 1.96
C GLN A 54 15.82 -40.00 0.79
N ALA A 55 15.93 -40.61 -0.40
CA ALA A 55 16.35 -39.91 -1.61
C ALA A 55 15.38 -38.78 -1.98
N ASP A 56 14.07 -39.04 -1.90
CA ASP A 56 13.05 -38.03 -2.16
C ASP A 56 13.06 -36.91 -1.13
N CYS A 57 13.19 -37.22 0.16
CA CYS A 57 13.33 -36.22 1.22
C CYS A 57 14.56 -35.31 1.01
N MET A 58 15.69 -35.88 0.59
CA MET A 58 16.90 -35.10 0.28
C MET A 58 16.73 -34.20 -0.94
N ARG A 59 16.00 -34.68 -1.96
CA ARG A 59 15.65 -33.91 -3.16
C ARG A 59 14.75 -32.73 -2.82
N GLU A 60 13.65 -32.99 -2.10
CA GLU A 60 12.71 -31.95 -1.65
C GLU A 60 13.39 -30.92 -0.74
N LYS A 61 14.30 -31.35 0.14
CA LYS A 61 15.07 -30.45 1.00
C LYS A 61 15.96 -29.51 0.18
N LYS A 62 16.57 -30.01 -0.91
CA LYS A 62 17.38 -29.19 -1.82
C LYS A 62 16.50 -28.19 -2.58
N GLU A 63 15.42 -28.65 -3.18
CA GLU A 63 14.47 -27.78 -3.90
C GLU A 63 13.89 -26.69 -2.99
N LYS A 64 13.56 -27.03 -1.74
CA LYS A 64 13.08 -26.06 -0.75
C LYS A 64 14.12 -24.98 -0.42
N LEU A 65 15.41 -25.31 -0.41
CA LEU A 65 16.47 -24.33 -0.22
C LEU A 65 16.60 -23.42 -1.45
N ASP A 66 16.59 -24.00 -2.65
CA ASP A 66 16.67 -23.25 -3.91
C ASP A 66 15.47 -22.29 -4.06
N LEU A 67 14.25 -22.75 -3.77
CA LEU A 67 13.05 -21.92 -3.79
C LEU A 67 13.09 -20.79 -2.76
N ARG A 68 13.63 -21.03 -1.56
CA ARG A 68 13.81 -19.98 -0.54
C ARG A 68 14.79 -18.91 -0.99
N GLN A 69 15.86 -19.31 -1.67
CA GLN A 69 16.82 -18.38 -2.22
C GLN A 69 16.17 -17.51 -3.30
N HIS A 70 15.45 -18.10 -4.25
CA HIS A 70 14.74 -17.33 -5.28
C HIS A 70 13.67 -16.40 -4.70
N LEU A 71 12.95 -16.83 -3.67
CA LEU A 71 11.98 -15.98 -2.97
C LEU A 71 12.68 -14.78 -2.29
N HIS A 72 13.85 -14.99 -1.71
CA HIS A 72 14.63 -13.91 -1.11
C HIS A 72 15.13 -12.91 -2.15
N GLU A 73 15.69 -13.41 -3.26
CA GLU A 73 16.14 -12.59 -4.39
C GLU A 73 14.99 -11.77 -4.99
N ALA A 74 13.85 -12.40 -5.26
CA ALA A 74 12.66 -11.73 -5.78
C ALA A 74 12.12 -10.67 -4.80
N LYS A 75 12.11 -10.97 -3.50
CA LYS A 75 11.72 -10.00 -2.46
C LYS A 75 12.65 -8.78 -2.44
N GLN A 76 13.95 -9.00 -2.53
CA GLN A 76 14.92 -7.91 -2.56
C GLN A 76 14.77 -7.03 -3.81
N GLN A 77 14.54 -7.65 -4.98
CA GLN A 77 14.28 -6.92 -6.23
C GLN A 77 13.00 -6.07 -6.13
N LEU A 78 11.92 -6.61 -5.55
CA LEU A 78 10.68 -5.86 -5.36
C LEU A 78 10.85 -4.67 -4.41
N LEU A 79 11.61 -4.83 -3.32
CA LEU A 79 11.90 -3.73 -2.39
C LEU A 79 12.69 -2.62 -3.08
N GLN A 80 13.75 -2.98 -3.82
CA GLN A 80 14.55 -2.02 -4.56
C GLN A 80 13.72 -1.30 -5.64
N GLN A 81 12.82 -2.01 -6.32
CA GLN A 81 11.93 -1.40 -7.30
C GLN A 81 10.93 -0.44 -6.64
N ALA A 82 10.40 -0.78 -5.46
CA ALA A 82 9.49 0.09 -4.73
C ALA A 82 10.20 1.40 -4.31
N GLU A 83 11.41 1.31 -3.74
CA GLU A 83 12.23 2.47 -3.37
C GLU A 83 12.52 3.35 -4.60
N TYR A 84 13.00 2.74 -5.69
CA TYR A 84 13.28 3.47 -6.93
C TYR A 84 12.05 4.17 -7.51
N CYS A 85 10.90 3.50 -7.52
CA CYS A 85 9.65 4.08 -8.01
C CYS A 85 9.18 5.26 -7.15
N THR A 86 9.36 5.17 -5.83
CA THR A 86 9.05 6.26 -4.91
C THR A 86 9.98 7.45 -5.13
N GLU A 87 11.29 7.24 -5.16
CA GLU A 87 12.28 8.32 -5.40
C GLU A 87 12.04 9.00 -6.75
N MET A 88 11.86 8.21 -7.82
CA MET A 88 11.54 8.74 -9.15
C MET A 88 10.21 9.50 -9.13
N GLY A 89 9.18 8.93 -8.50
CA GLY A 89 7.86 9.52 -8.38
C GLY A 89 7.92 10.88 -7.67
N ALA A 90 8.64 10.97 -6.55
CA ALA A 90 8.88 12.19 -5.81
C ALA A 90 9.55 13.26 -6.68
N ALA A 91 10.64 12.91 -7.37
CA ALA A 91 11.38 13.85 -8.21
C ALA A 91 10.53 14.36 -9.39
N VAL A 92 9.96 13.45 -10.18
CA VAL A 92 9.19 13.80 -11.38
C VAL A 92 7.92 14.56 -11.02
N CYS A 93 7.19 14.14 -9.99
CA CYS A 93 5.97 14.83 -9.58
C CYS A 93 6.25 16.18 -8.93
N THR A 94 7.39 16.36 -8.25
CA THR A 94 7.79 17.68 -7.75
C THR A 94 8.05 18.65 -8.89
N LEU A 95 8.72 18.20 -9.95
CA LEU A 95 8.91 19.01 -11.17
C LEU A 95 7.58 19.31 -11.86
N LEU A 96 6.72 18.30 -12.02
CA LEU A 96 5.41 18.45 -12.64
C LEU A 96 4.50 19.37 -11.82
N TRP A 97 4.58 19.33 -10.49
CA TRP A 97 3.92 20.28 -9.61
C TRP A 97 4.36 21.70 -9.92
N GLY A 98 5.68 21.96 -9.99
CA GLY A 98 6.21 23.27 -10.36
C GLY A 98 5.69 23.75 -11.72
N VAL A 99 5.72 22.90 -12.74
CA VAL A 99 5.27 23.22 -14.10
C VAL A 99 3.75 23.42 -14.19
N SER A 100 2.97 22.68 -13.39
CA SER A 100 1.50 22.78 -13.36
C SER A 100 0.97 24.12 -12.83
N SER A 101 1.83 24.99 -12.30
CA SER A 101 1.47 26.38 -11.98
C SER A 101 1.18 27.22 -13.23
N ASN A 102 1.61 26.78 -14.41
CA ASN A 102 1.37 27.43 -15.70
C ASN A 102 0.12 26.84 -16.39
N GLU A 103 -0.81 27.71 -16.79
CA GLU A 103 -2.06 27.32 -17.45
C GLU A 103 -1.86 26.57 -18.77
N GLU A 104 -0.91 26.99 -19.62
CA GLU A 104 -0.63 26.33 -20.90
C GLU A 104 -0.09 24.92 -20.71
N ALA A 105 0.76 24.74 -19.69
CA ALA A 105 1.28 23.44 -19.32
C ALA A 105 0.14 22.51 -18.85
N VAL A 106 -0.77 23.01 -18.02
CA VAL A 106 -1.94 22.22 -17.59
C VAL A 106 -2.84 21.85 -18.77
N LYS A 107 -3.12 22.77 -19.71
CA LYS A 107 -3.88 22.46 -20.93
C LYS A 107 -3.22 21.32 -21.72
N THR A 108 -1.89 21.35 -21.85
CA THR A 108 -1.12 20.31 -22.53
C THR A 108 -1.20 18.97 -21.80
N ILE A 109 -1.04 18.98 -20.47
CA ILE A 109 -1.14 17.77 -19.63
C ILE A 109 -2.52 17.13 -19.78
N LEU A 110 -3.59 17.92 -19.66
CA LEU A 110 -4.96 17.43 -19.73
C LEU A 110 -5.40 16.99 -21.14
N GLY A 111 -4.81 17.58 -22.18
CA GLY A 111 -4.99 17.14 -23.56
C GLY A 111 -4.27 15.83 -23.89
N GLY A 112 -3.37 15.35 -23.02
CA GLY A 112 -2.63 14.11 -23.20
C GLY A 112 -3.47 12.86 -22.95
N SER A 113 -3.23 11.80 -23.73
CA SER A 113 -3.96 10.52 -23.62
C SER A 113 -3.74 9.77 -22.28
N LYS A 114 -2.77 10.20 -21.47
CA LYS A 114 -2.46 9.62 -20.17
C LYS A 114 -3.02 10.40 -18.98
N ALA A 115 -3.67 11.54 -19.21
CA ALA A 115 -4.18 12.41 -18.13
C ALA A 115 -5.11 11.65 -17.16
N ALA A 116 -6.13 10.97 -17.67
CA ALA A 116 -7.07 10.22 -16.84
C ALA A 116 -6.35 9.14 -16.00
N LYS A 117 -5.47 8.35 -16.63
CA LYS A 117 -4.68 7.33 -15.95
C LYS A 117 -3.78 7.92 -14.86
N PHE A 118 -3.17 9.08 -15.10
CA PHE A 118 -2.35 9.77 -14.11
C PHE A 118 -3.15 10.11 -12.85
N PHE A 119 -4.36 10.67 -13.01
CA PHE A 119 -5.21 11.01 -11.85
C PHE A 119 -5.81 9.78 -11.16
N THR A 120 -6.09 8.68 -11.87
CA THR A 120 -6.46 7.40 -11.24
C THR A 120 -5.33 6.86 -10.37
N ILE A 121 -4.09 6.84 -10.90
CA ILE A 121 -2.91 6.42 -10.12
C ILE A 121 -2.72 7.37 -8.92
N THR A 122 -2.92 8.67 -9.13
CA THR A 122 -2.83 9.66 -8.06
C THR A 122 -3.79 9.35 -6.91
N ALA A 123 -5.04 9.00 -7.21
CA ALA A 123 -6.03 8.60 -6.21
C ALA A 123 -5.57 7.36 -5.43
N GLN A 124 -5.15 6.31 -6.16
CA GLN A 124 -4.69 5.06 -5.56
C GLN A 124 -3.44 5.24 -4.68
N THR A 125 -2.50 6.09 -5.10
CA THR A 125 -1.29 6.40 -4.35
C THR A 125 -1.63 7.16 -3.07
N MET A 126 -2.51 8.16 -3.15
CA MET A 126 -2.98 8.90 -1.97
C MET A 126 -3.70 7.97 -0.97
N GLU A 127 -4.58 7.10 -1.47
CA GLU A 127 -5.31 6.15 -0.63
C GLU A 127 -4.37 5.14 0.04
N SER A 128 -3.45 4.56 -0.73
CA SER A 128 -2.48 3.59 -0.21
C SER A 128 -1.58 4.21 0.86
N PHE A 129 -1.12 5.45 0.62
CA PHE A 129 -0.31 6.19 1.59
C PHE A 129 -1.06 6.40 2.90
N VAL A 130 -2.31 6.85 2.87
CA VAL A 130 -3.10 7.04 4.09
C VAL A 130 -3.34 5.73 4.84
N LYS A 131 -3.61 4.63 4.11
CA LYS A 131 -3.77 3.30 4.71
C LYS A 131 -2.49 2.77 5.35
N SER A 132 -1.32 3.15 4.85
CA SER A 132 -0.03 2.74 5.41
C SER A 132 0.44 3.61 6.57
N LEU A 133 -0.22 4.73 6.87
CA LEU A 133 0.11 5.56 8.04
C LEU A 133 -0.19 4.77 9.33
N SER A 134 0.85 4.42 10.08
CA SER A 134 0.71 3.78 11.39
C SER A 134 0.45 4.82 12.49
N GLU A 135 -0.12 4.39 13.64
CA GLU A 135 -0.39 5.29 14.76
C GLU A 135 0.88 5.84 15.43
N ASP A 136 2.03 5.21 15.20
CA ASP A 136 3.32 5.50 15.85
C ASP A 136 4.32 6.26 14.96
N MET A 137 3.86 6.82 13.83
CA MET A 137 4.75 7.55 12.91
C MET A 137 5.46 8.71 13.59
N LYS A 138 6.79 8.73 13.47
CA LYS A 138 7.63 9.78 14.02
C LYS A 138 7.71 10.95 13.06
N GLN A 139 8.04 12.14 13.56
CA GLN A 139 8.22 13.34 12.74
C GLN A 139 9.22 13.15 11.59
N GLN A 140 10.20 12.24 11.76
CA GLN A 140 11.20 11.86 10.76
C GLN A 140 10.60 11.17 9.52
N ASP A 141 9.45 10.50 9.66
CA ASP A 141 8.76 9.82 8.55
C ASP A 141 8.05 10.81 7.62
N LEU A 142 7.87 12.07 8.06
CA LEU A 142 7.23 13.15 7.30
C LEU A 142 8.19 13.85 6.32
N ASP A 143 9.48 13.61 6.39
CA ASP A 143 10.46 14.11 5.39
C ASP A 143 10.90 13.02 4.40
N SER A 144 10.20 11.89 4.37
CA SER A 144 10.43 10.79 3.43
C SER A 144 10.06 11.15 1.98
N ASP A 145 10.70 10.47 1.02
CA ASP A 145 10.36 10.60 -0.40
C ASP A 145 8.92 10.16 -0.69
N GLU A 146 8.37 9.21 0.07
CA GLU A 146 6.95 8.84 -0.02
C GLU A 146 6.03 10.01 0.31
N ASN A 147 6.30 10.73 1.41
CA ASN A 147 5.51 11.89 1.77
C ASN A 147 5.69 13.04 0.76
N GLN A 148 6.91 13.27 0.27
CA GLN A 148 7.16 14.27 -0.79
C GLN A 148 6.43 13.92 -2.09
N PHE A 149 6.44 12.65 -2.49
CA PHE A 149 5.72 12.16 -3.66
C PHE A 149 4.22 12.43 -3.54
N VAL A 150 3.62 12.07 -2.41
CA VAL A 150 2.18 12.25 -2.18
C VAL A 150 1.80 13.74 -2.08
N LEU A 151 2.63 14.56 -1.43
CA LEU A 151 2.45 16.01 -1.40
C LEU A 151 2.54 16.63 -2.80
N ALA A 152 3.49 16.19 -3.62
CA ALA A 152 3.64 16.68 -4.98
C ALA A 152 2.44 16.31 -5.86
N LEU A 153 1.93 15.09 -5.74
CA LEU A 153 0.69 14.68 -6.39
C LEU A 153 -0.50 15.58 -5.97
N ALA A 154 -0.69 15.80 -4.67
CA ALA A 154 -1.75 16.70 -4.17
C ALA A 154 -1.57 18.14 -4.66
N GLY A 155 -0.33 18.60 -4.76
CA GLY A 155 0.05 19.88 -5.30
C GLY A 155 -0.34 20.06 -6.76
N ILE A 156 -0.05 19.07 -7.60
CA ILE A 156 -0.46 19.04 -9.02
C ILE A 156 -1.97 19.17 -9.13
N VAL A 157 -2.71 18.34 -8.37
CA VAL A 157 -4.19 18.37 -8.38
C VAL A 157 -4.72 19.74 -7.95
N THR A 158 -4.09 20.36 -6.94
CA THR A 158 -4.47 21.70 -6.46
C THR A 158 -4.32 22.76 -7.55
N ASN A 159 -3.19 22.75 -8.27
CA ASN A 159 -2.93 23.67 -9.37
C ASN A 159 -3.89 23.44 -10.55
N VAL A 160 -4.14 22.17 -10.91
CA VAL A 160 -5.09 21.82 -11.96
C VAL A 160 -6.51 22.29 -11.61
N ALA A 161 -6.95 22.07 -10.36
CA ALA A 161 -8.26 22.51 -9.89
C ALA A 161 -8.40 24.05 -9.89
N ALA A 162 -7.31 24.80 -9.78
CA ALA A 162 -7.35 26.27 -9.85
C ALA A 162 -7.81 26.78 -11.22
N LEU A 163 -7.66 25.99 -12.29
CA LEU A 163 -7.99 26.36 -13.66
C LEU A 163 -9.37 25.85 -14.09
N ALA A 164 -10.10 26.63 -14.88
CA ALA A 164 -11.47 26.28 -15.30
C ALA A 164 -11.54 24.97 -16.09
N GLY A 165 -10.64 24.76 -17.06
CA GLY A 165 -10.56 23.51 -17.82
C GLY A 165 -10.14 22.31 -16.96
N GLY A 166 -9.32 22.54 -15.93
CA GLY A 166 -8.95 21.51 -14.97
C GLY A 166 -10.11 21.08 -14.08
N ARG A 167 -10.92 22.03 -13.59
CA ARG A 167 -12.15 21.70 -12.83
C ARG A 167 -13.13 20.87 -13.64
N GLU A 168 -13.38 21.25 -14.89
CA GLU A 168 -14.29 20.49 -15.75
C GLU A 168 -13.74 19.06 -15.93
N PHE A 169 -12.46 18.92 -16.26
CA PHE A 169 -11.82 17.61 -16.41
C PHE A 169 -11.92 16.74 -15.15
N LEU A 170 -11.65 17.31 -13.97
CA LEU A 170 -11.70 16.55 -12.72
C LEU A 170 -13.11 16.02 -12.44
N VAL A 171 -14.14 16.82 -12.68
CA VAL A 171 -15.55 16.44 -12.45
C VAL A 171 -16.08 15.50 -13.53
N THR A 172 -15.54 15.53 -14.75
CA THR A 172 -15.99 14.63 -15.84
C THR A 172 -15.23 13.31 -15.88
N SER A 173 -13.92 13.35 -15.64
CA SER A 173 -12.98 12.30 -16.04
C SER A 173 -12.16 11.73 -14.87
N SER A 174 -12.12 12.43 -13.72
CA SER A 174 -11.33 12.00 -12.55
C SER A 174 -12.14 12.05 -11.25
N ARG A 175 -13.39 11.60 -11.32
CA ARG A 175 -14.33 11.55 -10.19
C ARG A 175 -13.81 10.72 -9.02
N GLU A 176 -13.21 9.58 -9.32
CA GLU A 176 -12.61 8.68 -8.33
C GLU A 176 -11.60 9.42 -7.44
N LEU A 177 -10.77 10.29 -8.01
CA LEU A 177 -9.82 11.10 -7.24
C LEU A 177 -10.52 12.06 -6.27
N LEU A 178 -11.62 12.70 -6.70
CA LEU A 178 -12.39 13.60 -5.84
C LEU A 178 -13.05 12.84 -4.70
N ASP A 179 -13.62 11.66 -4.98
CA ASP A 179 -14.23 10.79 -3.98
C ASP A 179 -13.19 10.32 -2.97
N THR A 180 -12.02 9.87 -3.45
CA THR A 180 -10.89 9.51 -2.59
C THR A 180 -10.47 10.69 -1.71
N MET A 181 -10.29 11.90 -2.25
CA MET A 181 -9.92 13.07 -1.45
C MET A 181 -10.95 13.38 -0.35
N VAL A 182 -12.25 13.30 -0.66
CA VAL A 182 -13.33 13.53 0.33
C VAL A 182 -13.30 12.46 1.42
N GLN A 183 -13.16 11.18 1.04
CA GLN A 183 -13.09 10.07 1.97
C GLN A 183 -11.87 10.18 2.90
N LEU A 184 -10.67 10.37 2.32
CA LEU A 184 -9.42 10.44 3.08
C LEU A 184 -9.40 11.59 4.09
N LEU A 185 -10.00 12.74 3.75
CA LEU A 185 -10.12 13.84 4.70
C LEU A 185 -11.01 13.51 5.91
N GLY A 186 -12.03 12.66 5.72
CA GLY A 186 -12.87 12.14 6.80
C GLY A 186 -12.17 11.09 7.67
N ASP A 187 -11.37 10.21 7.05
CA ASP A 187 -10.75 9.07 7.73
C ASP A 187 -9.48 9.45 8.50
N MET A 188 -8.75 10.49 8.07
CA MET A 188 -7.46 10.83 8.69
C MET A 188 -7.60 11.51 10.06
N LYS A 189 -6.84 11.01 11.05
CA LYS A 189 -6.80 11.57 12.42
C LYS A 189 -6.38 13.05 12.47
N PRO A 190 -6.88 13.85 13.44
CA PRO A 190 -6.44 15.24 13.64
C PRO A 190 -4.93 15.31 13.94
N GLY A 191 -4.22 16.28 13.35
CA GLY A 191 -2.79 16.55 13.61
C GLY A 191 -1.79 15.83 12.68
N LEU A 192 -2.18 14.70 12.07
CA LEU A 192 -1.33 13.97 11.13
C LEU A 192 -1.44 14.52 9.69
N CYS A 193 -0.32 14.50 8.94
CA CYS A 193 -0.25 14.88 7.53
C CYS A 193 -0.92 16.23 7.20
N THR A 194 -0.74 17.23 8.08
CA THR A 194 -1.44 18.53 7.98
C THR A 194 -1.25 19.21 6.61
N LYS A 195 -0.03 19.17 6.04
CA LYS A 195 0.25 19.74 4.71
C LYS A 195 -0.59 19.06 3.61
N PHE A 196 -0.67 17.73 3.65
CA PHE A 196 -1.42 16.92 2.70
C PHE A 196 -2.94 17.20 2.81
N LYS A 197 -3.47 17.27 4.03
CA LYS A 197 -4.86 17.68 4.29
C LYS A 197 -5.19 19.03 3.67
N VAL A 198 -4.31 20.02 3.85
CA VAL A 198 -4.52 21.38 3.33
C VAL A 198 -4.57 21.38 1.80
N LEU A 199 -3.70 20.64 1.12
CA LEU A 199 -3.71 20.54 -0.35
C LEU A 199 -4.99 19.88 -0.87
N MET A 200 -5.46 18.81 -0.24
CA MET A 200 -6.74 18.17 -0.62
C MET A 200 -7.93 19.12 -0.40
N LEU A 201 -8.00 19.81 0.74
CA LEU A 201 -9.03 20.80 1.01
C LEU A 201 -9.00 21.96 -0.01
N MET A 202 -7.80 22.44 -0.37
CA MET A 202 -7.64 23.50 -1.36
C MET A 202 -8.06 23.03 -2.75
N SER A 203 -7.75 21.79 -3.13
CA SER A 203 -8.22 21.17 -4.37
C SER A 203 -9.74 21.11 -4.43
N LEU A 204 -10.39 20.61 -3.38
CA LEU A 204 -11.85 20.52 -3.29
C LEU A 204 -12.53 21.90 -3.27
N TYR A 205 -11.94 22.87 -2.56
CA TYR A 205 -12.37 24.27 -2.62
C TYR A 205 -12.34 24.78 -4.06
N ASN A 206 -11.21 24.63 -4.74
CA ASN A 206 -11.07 25.08 -6.11
C ASN A 206 -12.12 24.43 -7.02
N VAL A 207 -12.34 23.11 -6.94
CA VAL A 207 -13.38 22.39 -7.69
C VAL A 207 -14.78 22.94 -7.41
N SER A 208 -15.10 23.25 -6.14
CA SER A 208 -16.40 23.77 -5.72
C SER A 208 -16.75 25.17 -6.27
N ILE A 209 -15.76 25.91 -6.82
CA ILE A 209 -16.02 27.19 -7.48
C ILE A 209 -16.92 27.01 -8.73
N ASN A 210 -16.88 25.84 -9.38
CA ASN A 210 -17.79 25.50 -10.48
C ASN A 210 -19.06 24.83 -9.92
N LEU A 211 -20.25 25.26 -10.37
CA LEU A 211 -21.54 24.68 -9.98
C LEU A 211 -21.60 23.15 -10.16
N LYS A 212 -21.06 22.61 -11.26
CA LYS A 212 -20.99 21.16 -11.46
C LYS A 212 -20.14 20.47 -10.41
N GLY A 213 -19.00 21.08 -10.06
CA GLY A 213 -18.09 20.57 -9.04
C GLY A 213 -18.68 20.65 -7.63
N LEU A 214 -19.34 21.76 -7.30
CA LEU A 214 -20.06 21.92 -6.05
C LEU A 214 -21.17 20.88 -5.90
N LYS A 215 -22.00 20.72 -6.93
CA LYS A 215 -23.05 19.70 -6.96
C LYS A 215 -22.46 18.30 -6.77
N TYR A 216 -21.39 17.99 -7.50
CA TYR A 216 -20.72 16.70 -7.38
C TYR A 216 -20.21 16.42 -5.95
N ILE A 217 -19.49 17.38 -5.35
CA ILE A 217 -18.92 17.22 -4.00
C ILE A 217 -20.03 17.10 -2.95
N SER A 218 -21.09 17.91 -3.05
CA SER A 218 -22.19 17.90 -2.08
C SER A 218 -23.03 16.62 -2.12
N GLU A 219 -23.12 15.96 -3.27
CA GLU A 219 -23.79 14.67 -3.44
C GLU A 219 -22.91 13.48 -2.97
N SER A 220 -21.62 13.71 -2.67
CA SER A 220 -20.71 12.65 -2.22
C SER A 220 -21.09 12.16 -0.81
N PRO A 221 -21.16 10.83 -0.58
CA PRO A 221 -21.50 10.29 0.75
C PRO A 221 -20.48 10.67 1.84
N GLY A 222 -19.22 10.91 1.47
CA GLY A 222 -18.18 11.34 2.40
C GLY A 222 -18.24 12.83 2.78
N PHE A 223 -19.12 13.61 2.14
CA PHE A 223 -19.22 15.05 2.34
C PHE A 223 -19.73 15.44 3.73
N ILE A 224 -20.78 14.76 4.22
CA ILE A 224 -21.35 15.04 5.54
C ILE A 224 -20.34 14.74 6.66
N PRO A 225 -19.64 13.58 6.67
CA PRO A 225 -18.52 13.33 7.58
C PRO A 225 -17.44 14.41 7.52
N LEU A 226 -17.07 14.85 6.31
CA LEU A 226 -16.07 15.90 6.11
C LEU A 226 -16.52 17.25 6.70
N LEU A 227 -17.76 17.65 6.46
CA LEU A 227 -18.34 18.86 7.03
C LEU A 227 -18.37 18.79 8.57
N TRP A 228 -18.78 17.65 9.11
CA TRP A 228 -18.76 17.41 10.55
C TRP A 228 -17.35 17.57 11.13
N TRP A 229 -16.35 16.96 10.48
CA TRP A 229 -14.95 17.10 10.85
C TRP A 229 -14.50 18.57 10.81
N LEU A 230 -14.76 19.29 9.71
CA LEU A 230 -14.41 20.70 9.56
C LEU A 230 -15.04 21.61 10.64
N LEU A 231 -16.30 21.34 10.99
CA LEU A 231 -17.02 22.10 12.02
C LEU A 231 -16.45 21.87 13.43
N ASN A 232 -16.01 20.65 13.72
CA ASN A 232 -15.39 20.28 15.00
C ASN A 232 -13.96 20.84 15.15
N VAL A 233 -13.28 21.18 14.06
CA VAL A 233 -11.90 21.72 14.08
C VAL A 233 -11.84 23.21 14.49
N LYS A 234 -12.95 23.83 14.94
CA LYS A 234 -12.96 25.21 15.43
C LYS A 234 -12.21 25.39 16.76
N LYS A 235 -10.91 25.71 16.65
CA LYS A 235 -10.18 26.87 17.22
C LYS A 235 -8.68 26.53 17.20
N ASN A 236 -7.88 27.34 16.50
CA ASN A 236 -6.41 27.49 16.63
C ASN A 236 -5.47 26.92 15.54
N VAL A 237 -5.90 26.14 14.53
CA VAL A 237 -4.94 25.65 13.52
C VAL A 237 -5.24 26.14 12.10
N LEU A 238 -6.37 25.77 11.47
CA LEU A 238 -6.61 26.06 10.04
C LEU A 238 -6.73 27.55 9.66
N VAL A 239 -7.24 28.40 10.55
CA VAL A 239 -7.46 29.85 10.26
C VAL A 239 -6.14 30.61 10.10
N GLY A 240 -5.07 30.19 10.77
CA GLY A 240 -3.74 30.77 10.59
C GLY A 240 -3.09 30.38 9.25
N TYR A 241 -3.36 29.17 8.76
CA TYR A 241 -2.77 28.64 7.53
C TYR A 241 -3.45 29.16 6.28
N MET A 242 -4.79 29.21 6.23
CA MET A 242 -5.48 29.74 5.05
C MET A 242 -5.24 31.23 4.83
N ARG A 243 -5.10 32.03 5.90
CA ARG A 243 -4.74 33.46 5.78
C ARG A 243 -3.33 33.67 5.20
N LYS A 244 -2.42 32.71 5.39
CA LYS A 244 -1.05 32.71 4.81
C LYS A 244 -1.05 32.25 3.34
N VAL A 245 -2.01 31.39 2.95
CA VAL A 245 -2.25 30.96 1.57
C VAL A 245 -2.96 32.07 0.76
N GLU A 246 -3.90 32.79 1.37
CA GLU A 246 -4.63 33.93 0.78
C GLU A 246 -3.68 35.09 0.41
N PHE A 247 -2.63 35.34 1.21
CA PHE A 247 -1.59 36.33 0.88
C PHE A 247 -0.57 35.83 -0.17
N ARG A 248 -0.48 34.51 -0.41
CA ARG A 248 0.45 33.90 -1.36
C ARG A 248 -0.19 33.54 -2.72
N GLY A 249 -1.52 33.48 -2.82
CA GLY A 249 -2.22 33.33 -4.11
C GLY A 249 -1.98 34.48 -5.09
N SER A 250 -1.41 35.60 -4.63
CA SER A 250 -1.01 36.75 -5.46
C SER A 250 0.43 36.66 -6.02
N MET A 251 1.20 35.63 -5.65
CA MET A 251 2.53 35.38 -6.21
C MET A 251 2.62 33.90 -6.59
N SER A 252 2.73 33.60 -7.89
CA SER A 252 3.02 32.26 -8.42
C SER A 252 3.96 31.48 -7.50
N VAL A 253 3.44 30.47 -6.81
CA VAL A 253 4.17 29.77 -5.75
C VAL A 253 4.92 28.59 -6.35
N THR A 254 6.18 28.85 -6.71
CA THR A 254 7.23 27.82 -6.70
C THR A 254 8.22 28.25 -5.62
N PHE A 255 8.14 27.67 -4.42
CA PHE A 255 9.19 27.80 -3.41
C PHE A 255 9.39 26.47 -2.65
N PRO A 256 10.64 26.15 -2.25
CA PRO A 256 11.00 24.87 -1.67
C PRO A 256 10.47 24.69 -0.25
N ILE A 257 10.26 23.43 0.11
CA ILE A 257 9.49 22.95 1.27
C ILE A 257 10.16 23.29 2.63
N HIS A 258 11.43 23.70 2.62
CA HIS A 258 12.22 24.01 3.82
C HIS A 258 11.88 25.34 4.53
N SER A 259 10.99 26.19 3.99
CA SER A 259 10.71 27.51 4.60
C SER A 259 9.45 27.56 5.50
N TRP A 260 8.92 26.41 5.93
CA TRP A 260 7.65 26.33 6.67
C TRP A 260 7.77 25.96 8.15
N GLU A 261 8.96 26.09 8.76
CA GLU A 261 9.10 25.91 10.21
C GLU A 261 8.22 26.90 10.99
N ILE A 262 7.40 26.33 11.87
CA ILE A 262 6.51 27.04 12.78
C ILE A 262 7.39 27.57 13.92
N ALA A 263 7.66 28.88 13.96
CA ALA A 263 8.21 29.50 15.15
C ALA A 263 7.22 29.33 16.31
N PRO A 264 7.58 28.68 17.43
CA PRO A 264 6.71 28.62 18.59
C PRO A 264 6.71 29.99 19.28
N GLY A 265 5.51 30.57 19.40
CA GLY A 265 5.15 31.61 20.36
C GLY A 265 6.11 32.79 20.52
N THR A 266 5.82 33.92 19.88
CA THR A 266 6.21 35.22 20.43
C THR A 266 5.08 36.22 20.28
N SER A 267 4.71 36.75 21.44
CA SER A 267 3.70 37.78 21.68
C SER A 267 3.90 39.02 20.81
N LEU A 268 2.76 39.62 20.42
CA LEU A 268 2.63 40.96 19.87
C LEU A 268 3.64 41.96 20.46
N ASN A 269 4.45 42.60 19.60
CA ASN A 269 4.81 43.98 19.85
C ASN A 269 4.99 44.81 18.57
N ARG A 270 4.75 46.10 18.75
CA ARG A 270 4.35 47.13 17.79
C ARG A 270 5.55 47.75 17.03
N ARG A 271 5.26 48.29 15.83
CA ARG A 271 6.04 49.25 14.98
C ARG A 271 7.24 48.71 14.20
N GLN A 272 7.18 48.83 12.86
CA GLN A 272 7.87 49.90 12.11
C GLN A 272 7.48 49.84 10.63
N GLU A 273 7.01 50.98 10.11
CA GLU A 273 6.88 51.27 8.69
C GLU A 273 8.26 51.47 8.06
N THR A 274 8.49 50.88 6.87
CA THR A 274 9.46 51.42 5.91
C THR A 274 8.83 51.46 4.52
N ARG A 275 8.64 52.69 4.05
CA ARG A 275 8.27 53.07 2.69
C ARG A 275 9.38 52.66 1.71
N THR A 276 9.01 52.03 0.60
CA THR A 276 9.74 52.18 -0.66
C THR A 276 8.78 52.47 -1.80
N ASN A 277 9.06 53.57 -2.49
CA ASN A 277 8.30 54.13 -3.61
C ASN A 277 8.50 53.30 -4.88
N PHE A 278 7.42 52.92 -5.57
CA PHE A 278 7.41 52.75 -7.02
C PHE A 278 6.08 53.24 -7.60
N ARG A 279 6.16 54.10 -8.63
CA ARG A 279 5.01 54.66 -9.36
C ARG A 279 4.34 53.60 -10.26
N PRO A 280 3.02 53.67 -10.49
CA PRO A 280 2.29 52.74 -11.36
C PRO A 280 2.13 53.29 -12.80
N LEU A 281 2.04 52.39 -13.78
CA LEU A 281 1.52 52.60 -15.15
C LEU A 281 0.81 51.30 -15.62
N PRO A 282 -0.12 51.35 -16.60
CA PRO A 282 -1.55 51.30 -16.29
C PRO A 282 -2.27 49.97 -16.59
N SER A 283 -3.43 49.88 -15.97
CA SER A 283 -4.56 48.93 -16.07
C SER A 283 -4.68 48.09 -17.36
N VAL A 284 -4.66 46.76 -17.16
CA VAL A 284 -5.45 45.82 -17.97
C VAL A 284 -6.50 45.21 -17.04
N SER A 285 -7.76 45.33 -17.45
CA SER A 285 -8.98 44.92 -16.76
C SER A 285 -8.90 43.51 -16.16
N SER A 286 -8.71 43.43 -14.84
CA SER A 286 -8.84 42.21 -14.05
C SER A 286 -10.28 42.04 -13.60
N THR A 287 -10.91 40.97 -14.08
CA THR A 287 -12.16 40.46 -13.52
C THR A 287 -11.86 39.95 -12.12
N THR A 288 -12.20 40.75 -11.11
CA THR A 288 -11.99 40.44 -9.70
C THR A 288 -12.97 39.34 -9.26
N VAL A 289 -12.44 38.14 -9.01
CA VAL A 289 -13.17 37.06 -8.32
C VAL A 289 -12.89 37.21 -6.81
N PRO A 290 -13.90 37.19 -5.93
CA PRO A 290 -13.69 37.41 -4.50
C PRO A 290 -13.08 36.16 -3.86
N TYR A 291 -11.81 36.26 -3.47
CA TYR A 291 -11.13 35.28 -2.63
C TYR A 291 -11.64 35.41 -1.19
N GLY A 292 -12.13 34.32 -0.60
CA GLY A 292 -12.54 34.32 0.79
C GLY A 292 -12.37 32.98 1.47
N ASN A 293 -11.72 33.03 2.64
CA ASN A 293 -11.96 32.30 3.90
C ASN A 293 -12.58 30.88 3.85
N LEU A 294 -12.06 29.96 4.67
CA LEU A 294 -12.69 28.67 5.02
C LEU A 294 -14.17 28.82 5.46
N THR A 295 -14.54 29.95 6.05
CA THR A 295 -15.94 30.31 6.34
C THR A 295 -16.77 30.45 5.07
N LEU A 296 -16.22 31.04 4.00
CA LEU A 296 -16.84 31.12 2.68
C LEU A 296 -16.90 29.74 2.02
N PHE A 297 -15.88 28.88 2.18
CA PHE A 297 -15.95 27.49 1.71
C PHE A 297 -17.09 26.72 2.39
N ILE A 298 -17.17 26.77 3.73
CA ILE A 298 -18.27 26.15 4.49
C ILE A 298 -19.62 26.81 4.12
N GLN A 299 -19.67 28.13 3.89
CA GLN A 299 -20.88 28.81 3.44
C GLN A 299 -21.31 28.50 2.00
N ILE A 300 -20.36 28.23 1.10
CA ILE A 300 -20.60 27.80 -0.28
C ILE A 300 -21.07 26.34 -0.29
N LEU A 301 -20.47 25.51 0.57
CA LEU A 301 -20.79 24.09 0.72
C LEU A 301 -22.11 23.83 1.48
N CYS A 302 -22.54 24.75 2.35
CA CYS A 302 -23.79 24.65 3.11
C CYS A 302 -24.94 25.49 2.53
N LYS A 303 -24.81 26.01 1.31
CA LYS A 303 -25.91 26.63 0.54
C LYS A 303 -26.43 25.67 -0.50
#